data_AF-A0A2A2DWJ2-F1
#
_entry.id   AF-A0A2A2DWJ2-F1
#
_cell.length_a   1.000
_cell.length_b   1.000
_cell.length_c   1.000
_cell.angle_alpha   90.00
_cell.angle_beta   90.00
_cell.angle_gamma   90.00
#
_symmetry.space_group_name_H-M   'P 1'
#
loop_
_entity.id
_entity.type
_entity.pdbx_description
1 polymer ?
#
loop_
_entity_poly.entity_id
_entity_poly.type
_entity_poly.pdbx_seq_one_letter_code
_entity_poly.pdbx_strand_id
1 'polypeptide(L)'
;MSQTQPRQFDSARRQPARSQPEDSHSVTGLLHQLGREVPLLFTKELALAKSEITSSIHATKAGIASVASGGAVLLAGFIILLQAAVYGLSQVVQPWLAALIVGAVVVVVGLAMVQAGKKKLEPSAFTPDRTLHALQKDQEAIRRNA
;
A
#
# COMPACT_ATOMS: atom_id res chain seq x y z
N MET A 1 -64.44 -20.11 -70.72
CA MET A 1 -63.63 -20.14 -69.49
C MET A 1 -64.32 -19.27 -68.46
N SER A 2 -64.91 -19.93 -67.46
CA SER A 2 -65.93 -19.39 -66.56
C SER A 2 -65.33 -18.64 -65.38
N GLN A 3 -66.03 -17.59 -64.95
CA GLN A 3 -65.84 -16.87 -63.68
C GLN A 3 -65.83 -17.81 -62.47
N THR A 4 -65.00 -17.52 -61.46
CA THR A 4 -65.40 -17.32 -60.04
C THR A 4 -64.16 -17.22 -59.14
N GLN A 5 -64.06 -16.16 -58.33
CA GLN A 5 -64.06 -16.32 -56.86
C GLN A 5 -64.28 -14.98 -56.12
N PRO A 6 -64.88 -15.02 -54.92
CA PRO A 6 -65.54 -13.90 -54.26
C PRO A 6 -64.63 -13.12 -53.31
N ARG A 7 -65.02 -11.86 -53.06
CA ARG A 7 -64.56 -11.05 -51.93
C ARG A 7 -65.05 -11.68 -50.62
N GLN A 8 -64.12 -12.16 -49.78
CA GLN A 8 -64.41 -12.47 -48.39
C GLN A 8 -64.28 -11.21 -47.54
N PHE A 9 -65.43 -10.76 -47.06
CA PHE A 9 -65.56 -9.86 -45.92
C PHE A 9 -65.21 -10.58 -44.62
N ASP A 10 -64.66 -9.79 -43.71
CA ASP A 10 -64.67 -9.93 -42.25
C ASP A 10 -64.19 -11.25 -41.62
N SER A 11 -63.03 -11.14 -40.99
CA SER A 11 -62.94 -11.57 -39.59
C SER A 11 -62.03 -10.63 -38.82
N ALA A 12 -62.62 -9.56 -38.30
CA ALA A 12 -62.19 -8.92 -37.06
C ALA A 12 -62.20 -9.97 -35.93
N ARG A 13 -61.19 -10.85 -35.93
CA ARG A 13 -60.94 -11.76 -34.84
C ARG A 13 -60.31 -10.92 -33.74
N ARG A 14 -61.18 -10.50 -32.80
CA ARG A 14 -60.80 -9.91 -31.51
C ARG A 14 -59.59 -10.66 -30.98
N GLN A 15 -58.43 -10.00 -30.95
CA GLN A 15 -57.34 -10.44 -30.11
C GLN A 15 -57.85 -10.29 -28.67
N PRO A 16 -57.91 -11.37 -27.88
CA PRO A 16 -58.06 -11.19 -26.44
C PRO A 16 -56.86 -10.36 -26.00
N ALA A 17 -57.14 -9.22 -25.35
CA ALA A 17 -56.13 -8.47 -24.65
C ALA A 17 -55.35 -9.46 -23.80
N ARG A 18 -54.10 -9.74 -24.19
CA ARG A 18 -53.15 -10.34 -23.27
C ARG A 18 -53.01 -9.29 -22.17
N SER A 19 -53.64 -9.55 -21.04
CA SER A 19 -53.24 -9.01 -19.76
C SER A 19 -51.73 -9.22 -19.66
N GLN A 20 -50.96 -8.17 -19.95
CA GLN A 20 -49.60 -8.05 -19.46
C GLN A 20 -49.72 -8.27 -17.95
N PRO A 21 -49.02 -9.26 -17.36
CA PRO A 21 -48.85 -9.26 -15.93
C PRO A 21 -48.15 -7.94 -15.62
N GLU A 22 -48.87 -7.09 -14.90
CA GLU A 22 -48.42 -5.80 -14.47
C GLU A 22 -47.05 -5.90 -13.82
N ASP A 23 -46.26 -4.87 -14.10
CA ASP A 23 -45.04 -4.45 -13.43
C ASP A 23 -45.21 -4.41 -11.90
N SER A 24 -45.25 -5.58 -11.28
CA SER A 24 -45.33 -5.75 -9.84
C SER A 24 -44.14 -6.59 -9.40
N HIS A 25 -43.14 -5.89 -8.86
CA HIS A 25 -42.02 -6.40 -8.06
C HIS A 25 -40.81 -6.96 -8.81
N SER A 26 -39.98 -6.07 -9.37
CA SER A 26 -38.55 -6.37 -9.55
C SER A 26 -37.65 -5.48 -8.67
N VAL A 27 -38.18 -4.87 -7.60
CA VAL A 27 -37.32 -4.34 -6.52
C VAL A 27 -36.48 -5.50 -5.95
N THR A 28 -37.07 -6.70 -5.85
CA THR A 28 -36.38 -7.95 -5.51
C THR A 28 -35.38 -8.39 -6.60
N GLY A 29 -35.66 -8.14 -7.88
CA GLY A 29 -34.75 -8.46 -9.00
C GLY A 29 -33.56 -7.51 -9.11
N LEU A 30 -33.75 -6.22 -8.86
CA LEU A 30 -32.70 -5.20 -8.76
C LEU A 30 -31.83 -5.40 -7.51
N LEU A 31 -32.43 -5.76 -6.37
CA LEU A 31 -31.68 -6.13 -5.17
C LEU A 31 -30.86 -7.41 -5.38
N HIS A 32 -31.38 -8.37 -6.16
CA HIS A 32 -30.65 -9.58 -6.58
C HIS A 32 -29.54 -9.28 -7.60
N GLN A 33 -29.63 -8.18 -8.36
CA GLN A 33 -28.60 -7.72 -9.29
C GLN A 33 -27.50 -6.93 -8.56
N LEU A 34 -27.86 -6.02 -7.65
CA LEU A 34 -26.91 -5.37 -6.72
C LEU A 34 -26.17 -6.37 -5.83
N GLY A 35 -26.88 -7.39 -5.32
CA GLY A 35 -26.30 -8.48 -4.52
C GLY A 35 -25.28 -9.34 -5.30
N ARG A 36 -25.25 -9.26 -6.63
CA ARG A 36 -24.25 -9.91 -7.49
C ARG A 36 -23.10 -8.99 -7.92
N GLU A 37 -23.35 -7.69 -8.05
CA GLU A 37 -22.35 -6.72 -8.53
C GLU A 37 -21.47 -6.14 -7.41
N VAL A 38 -22.02 -5.92 -6.22
CA VAL A 38 -21.27 -5.41 -5.04
C VAL A 38 -20.18 -6.37 -4.56
N PRO A 39 -20.40 -7.70 -4.46
CA PRO A 39 -19.34 -8.64 -4.06
C PRO A 39 -18.16 -8.65 -5.05
N LEU A 40 -18.45 -8.38 -6.33
CA LEU A 40 -17.45 -8.41 -7.40
C LEU A 40 -16.55 -7.17 -7.36
N LEU A 41 -17.09 -6.01 -6.94
CA LEU A 41 -16.30 -4.79 -6.67
C LEU A 41 -15.46 -4.93 -5.40
N PHE A 42 -16.04 -5.43 -4.31
CA PHE A 42 -15.30 -5.67 -3.05
C PHE A 42 -14.16 -6.66 -3.23
N THR A 43 -14.36 -7.74 -3.99
CA THR A 43 -13.30 -8.73 -4.25
C THR A 43 -12.17 -8.13 -5.08
N LYS A 44 -12.47 -7.22 -6.02
CA LYS A 44 -11.47 -6.51 -6.83
C LYS A 44 -10.66 -5.51 -6.01
N GLU A 45 -11.33 -4.67 -5.22
CA GLU A 45 -10.66 -3.72 -4.32
C GLU A 45 -9.78 -4.46 -3.28
N LEU A 46 -10.26 -5.59 -2.75
CA LEU A 46 -9.47 -6.42 -1.83
C LEU A 46 -8.28 -7.09 -2.54
N ALA A 47 -8.45 -7.55 -3.79
CA ALA A 47 -7.37 -8.10 -4.59
C ALA A 47 -6.31 -7.04 -4.92
N LEU A 48 -6.74 -5.80 -5.19
CA LEU A 48 -5.86 -4.67 -5.47
C LEU A 48 -5.11 -4.23 -4.21
N ALA A 49 -5.81 -4.02 -3.08
CA ALA A 49 -5.20 -3.73 -1.80
C ALA A 49 -4.20 -4.82 -1.38
N LYS A 50 -4.56 -6.10 -1.58
CA LYS A 50 -3.64 -7.23 -1.34
C LYS A 50 -2.41 -7.18 -2.24
N SER A 51 -2.57 -6.83 -3.51
CA SER A 51 -1.46 -6.69 -4.46
C SER A 51 -0.53 -5.55 -4.05
N GLU A 52 -1.08 -4.41 -3.64
CA GLU A 52 -0.29 -3.24 -3.20
C GLU A 52 0.45 -3.50 -1.89
N ILE A 53 -0.19 -4.14 -0.91
CA ILE A 53 0.47 -4.58 0.33
C ILE A 53 1.60 -5.58 0.00
N THR A 54 1.32 -6.57 -0.86
CA THR A 54 2.32 -7.57 -1.25
C THR A 54 3.51 -6.93 -1.97
N SER A 55 3.25 -6.00 -2.91
CA SER A 55 4.26 -5.21 -3.61
C SER A 55 5.10 -4.39 -2.62
N SER A 56 4.45 -3.71 -1.67
CA SER A 56 5.10 -2.92 -0.63
C SER A 56 6.00 -3.78 0.26
N ILE A 57 5.56 -4.99 0.63
CA ILE A 57 6.36 -5.95 1.41
C ILE A 57 7.56 -6.44 0.59
N HIS A 58 7.37 -6.78 -0.69
CA HIS A 58 8.46 -7.23 -1.55
C HIS A 58 9.50 -6.12 -1.78
N ALA A 59 9.06 -4.89 -2.04
CA ALA A 59 9.93 -3.74 -2.19
C ALA A 59 10.70 -3.45 -0.89
N THR A 60 10.03 -3.52 0.26
CA THR A 60 10.65 -3.37 1.58
C THR A 60 11.68 -4.47 1.83
N LYS A 61 11.35 -5.74 1.51
CA LYS A 61 12.27 -6.87 1.66
C LYS A 61 13.49 -6.74 0.76
N ALA A 62 13.31 -6.35 -0.50
CA ALA A 62 14.40 -6.12 -1.43
C ALA A 62 15.28 -4.95 -0.98
N GLY A 63 14.67 -3.87 -0.47
CA GLY A 63 15.38 -2.73 0.12
C GLY A 63 16.18 -3.10 1.36
N ILE A 64 15.62 -3.90 2.27
CA ILE A 64 16.34 -4.40 3.46
C ILE A 64 17.51 -5.29 3.02
N ALA A 65 17.30 -6.18 2.05
CA ALA A 65 18.35 -7.07 1.55
C ALA A 65 19.50 -6.29 0.89
N SER A 66 19.20 -5.24 0.11
CA SER A 66 20.23 -4.42 -0.53
C SER A 66 21.00 -3.56 0.48
N VAL A 67 20.31 -2.98 1.47
CA VAL A 67 20.96 -2.24 2.56
C VAL A 67 21.83 -3.16 3.41
N ALA A 68 21.37 -4.37 3.71
CA ALA A 68 22.14 -5.35 4.47
C ALA A 68 23.40 -5.80 3.72
N SER A 69 23.29 -6.14 2.43
CA SER A 69 24.44 -6.59 1.64
C SER A 69 25.43 -5.45 1.37
N GLY A 70 24.94 -4.28 0.97
CA GLY A 70 25.77 -3.08 0.81
C GLY A 70 26.45 -2.67 2.13
N GLY A 71 25.70 -2.72 3.23
CA GLY A 71 26.22 -2.47 4.58
C GLY A 71 27.32 -3.44 4.98
N ALA A 72 27.18 -4.73 4.65
CA ALA A 72 28.21 -5.73 4.91
C ALA A 72 29.51 -5.46 4.13
N VAL A 73 29.39 -5.11 2.85
CA VAL A 73 30.55 -4.75 2.00
C VAL A 73 31.23 -3.48 2.52
N LEU A 74 30.45 -2.45 2.86
CA LEU A 74 30.97 -1.22 3.45
C LEU A 74 31.67 -1.48 4.79
N LEU A 75 31.10 -2.33 5.64
CA LEU A 75 31.71 -2.72 6.91
C LEU A 75 33.04 -3.44 6.70
N ALA A 76 33.10 -4.39 5.76
CA ALA A 76 34.34 -5.08 5.42
C ALA A 76 35.42 -4.09 4.94
N GLY A 77 35.07 -3.20 4.01
CA GLY A 77 35.97 -2.14 3.54
C GLY A 77 36.41 -1.20 4.67
N PHE A 78 35.50 -0.81 5.55
CA PHE A 78 35.80 0.03 6.70
C PHE A 78 36.79 -0.64 7.67
N ILE A 79 36.64 -1.94 7.96
CA ILE A 79 37.60 -2.70 8.78
C ILE A 79 39.00 -2.66 8.14
N ILE A 80 39.09 -2.84 6.82
CA ILE A 80 40.38 -2.77 6.10
C ILE A 80 40.98 -1.35 6.18
N LEU A 81 40.16 -0.30 6.05
CA LEU A 81 40.62 1.09 6.21
C LEU A 81 41.10 1.38 7.63
N LEU A 82 40.41 0.88 8.66
CA LEU A 82 40.87 0.98 10.05
C LEU A 82 42.20 0.26 10.24
N GLN A 83 42.35 -0.92 9.67
CA GLN A 83 43.61 -1.66 9.73
C GLN A 83 44.75 -0.90 9.02
N ALA A 84 44.46 -0.28 7.88
CA ALA A 84 45.42 0.59 7.19
C ALA A 84 45.79 1.82 8.03
N ALA A 85 44.84 2.43 8.74
CA ALA A 85 45.10 3.53 9.65
C ALA A 85 45.99 3.10 10.83
N VAL A 86 45.73 1.92 11.42
CA VAL A 86 46.58 1.34 12.46
C VAL A 86 48.00 1.10 11.93
N TYR A 87 48.15 0.51 10.75
CA TYR A 87 49.46 0.30 10.14
C TYR A 87 50.19 1.62 9.84
N GLY A 88 49.50 2.62 9.29
CA GLY A 88 50.07 3.94 9.03
C GLY A 88 50.54 4.63 10.31
N LEU A 89 49.72 4.61 11.35
CA LEU A 89 50.06 5.21 12.65
C LEU A 89 51.17 4.42 13.37
N SER A 90 51.26 3.10 13.16
CA SER A 90 52.33 2.28 13.73
C SER A 90 53.74 2.61 13.22
N GLN A 91 53.86 3.40 12.14
CA GLN A 91 55.16 3.89 11.67
C GLN A 91 55.74 5.00 12.56
N VAL A 92 54.92 5.63 13.41
CA VAL A 92 55.34 6.72 14.30
C VAL A 92 55.17 6.39 15.79
N VAL A 93 54.35 5.40 16.13
CA VAL A 93 54.15 4.91 17.52
C VAL A 93 54.15 3.39 17.59
N GLN A 94 54.22 2.80 18.79
CA GLN A 94 54.18 1.34 18.93
C GLN A 94 52.86 0.74 18.39
N PRO A 95 52.87 -0.45 17.76
CA PRO A 95 51.69 -1.03 17.12
C PRO A 95 50.47 -1.17 18.04
N TRP A 96 50.68 -1.58 19.29
CA TRP A 96 49.60 -1.72 20.26
C TRP A 96 48.96 -0.37 20.60
N LEU A 97 49.76 0.70 20.67
CA LEU A 97 49.28 2.04 20.96
C LEU A 97 48.54 2.65 19.76
N ALA A 98 49.02 2.40 18.53
CA ALA A 98 48.31 2.78 17.31
C ALA A 98 46.90 2.17 17.26
N ALA A 99 46.79 0.87 17.57
CA ALA A 99 45.51 0.17 17.63
C ALA A 99 44.57 0.78 18.69
N LEU A 100 45.08 1.11 19.88
CA LEU A 100 44.29 1.76 20.92
C LEU A 100 43.81 3.16 20.52
N ILE A 101 44.66 3.98 19.91
CA ILE A 101 44.30 5.35 19.48
C ILE A 101 43.21 5.29 18.42
N VAL A 102 43.39 4.50 17.36
CA VAL A 102 42.39 4.35 16.29
C VAL A 102 41.09 3.78 16.86
N GLY A 103 41.18 2.75 17.72
CA GLY A 103 40.01 2.16 18.38
C GLY A 103 39.25 3.17 19.23
N ALA A 104 39.94 3.99 20.03
CA ALA A 104 39.32 5.02 20.86
C ALA A 104 38.57 6.05 20.01
N VAL A 105 39.17 6.54 18.91
CA VAL A 105 38.52 7.47 17.98
C VAL A 105 37.25 6.85 17.39
N VAL A 106 37.33 5.60 16.93
CA VAL A 106 36.17 4.89 16.35
C VAL A 106 35.05 4.70 17.37
N VAL A 107 35.38 4.36 18.63
CA VAL A 107 34.39 4.24 19.71
C VAL A 107 33.68 5.57 19.97
N VAL A 108 34.42 6.68 20.04
CA VAL A 108 33.83 8.01 20.25
C VAL A 108 32.88 8.37 19.10
N VAL A 109 33.30 8.17 17.86
CA VAL A 109 32.44 8.41 16.68
C VAL A 109 31.20 7.50 16.72
N GLY A 110 31.38 6.22 17.02
CA GLY A 110 30.28 5.25 17.13
C GLY A 110 29.26 5.65 18.19
N LEU A 111 29.71 6.06 19.38
CA LEU A 111 28.84 6.55 20.45
C LEU A 111 28.05 7.79 20.02
N ALA A 112 28.69 8.74 19.31
CA ALA A 112 28.02 9.92 18.79
C ALA A 112 26.95 9.57 17.73
N MET A 113 27.25 8.63 16.83
CA MET A 113 26.30 8.14 15.83
C MET A 113 25.10 7.43 16.47
N VAL A 114 25.33 6.58 17.47
CA VAL A 114 24.25 5.90 18.22
C VAL A 114 23.33 6.93 18.88
N GLN A 115 23.91 7.95 19.53
CA GLN A 115 23.14 9.02 20.15
C GLN A 115 22.33 9.83 19.13
N ALA A 116 22.91 10.13 17.97
CA ALA A 116 22.20 10.80 16.89
C ALA A 116 21.06 9.94 16.31
N GLY A 117 21.28 8.63 16.16
CA GLY A 117 20.27 7.69 15.66
C GLY A 117 19.09 7.53 16.62
N LYS A 118 19.35 7.42 17.93
CA LYS A 118 18.30 7.31 18.96
C LYS A 118 17.31 8.47 18.89
N LYS A 119 17.79 9.71 18.70
CA LYS A 119 16.92 10.91 18.55
C LYS A 119 15.99 10.82 17.34
N LYS A 120 16.41 10.16 16.26
CA LYS A 120 15.60 9.99 15.04
C LYS A 120 14.58 8.86 15.16
N LEU A 121 14.74 7.99 16.14
CA LEU A 121 13.84 6.88 16.43
C LEU A 121 12.88 7.20 17.58
N GLU A 122 12.95 8.41 18.15
CA GLU A 122 12.01 8.82 19.19
C GLU A 122 10.58 8.83 18.63
N PRO A 123 9.59 8.28 19.37
CA PRO A 123 8.19 8.21 18.92
C PRO A 123 7.58 9.57 18.53
N SER A 124 8.10 10.68 19.07
CA SER A 124 7.70 12.05 18.70
C SER A 124 8.03 12.41 17.24
N ALA A 125 8.98 11.72 16.60
CA ALA A 125 9.23 11.86 15.16
C ALA A 125 8.23 11.08 14.31
N PHE A 126 7.43 10.19 14.93
CA PHE A 126 6.43 9.35 14.29
C PHE A 126 4.99 9.75 14.63
N THR A 127 4.76 10.76 15.47
CA THR A 127 3.42 11.37 15.60
C THR A 127 3.12 12.14 14.31
N PRO A 128 2.16 11.67 13.48
CA PRO A 128 1.83 12.39 12.27
C PRO A 128 0.99 13.60 12.66
N ASP A 129 1.64 14.76 12.83
CA ASP A 129 0.96 16.02 13.16
C ASP A 129 -0.17 16.33 12.18
N ARG A 130 0.01 15.95 10.90
CA ARG A 130 -1.00 16.12 9.86
C ARG A 130 -2.22 15.23 10.02
N THR A 131 -2.03 13.98 10.45
CA THR A 131 -3.15 13.04 10.64
C THR A 131 -3.96 13.44 11.87
N LEU A 132 -3.32 13.91 12.93
CA LEU A 132 -4.01 14.45 14.10
C LEU A 132 -4.79 15.72 13.78
N HIS A 133 -4.22 16.65 13.02
CA HIS A 133 -4.94 17.86 12.60
C HIS A 133 -6.10 17.58 11.64
N ALA A 134 -5.95 16.62 10.72
CA ALA A 134 -7.05 16.20 9.84
C ALA A 134 -8.22 15.60 10.64
N LEU A 135 -7.91 14.72 11.61
CA LEU A 135 -8.93 14.12 12.48
C LEU A 135 -9.63 15.15 13.39
N GLN A 136 -8.89 16.15 13.90
CA GLN A 136 -9.48 17.25 14.68
C GLN A 136 -10.41 18.12 13.84
N LYS A 137 -10.00 18.46 12.61
CA LYS A 137 -10.80 19.27 11.69
C LYS A 137 -12.11 18.57 11.31
N ASP A 138 -12.07 17.26 11.10
CA ASP A 138 -13.26 16.46 10.82
C ASP A 138 -14.19 16.39 12.05
N GLN A 139 -13.64 16.29 13.25
CA GLN A 139 -14.43 16.29 14.49
C GLN A 139 -15.15 17.63 14.73
N GLU A 140 -14.49 18.75 14.43
CA GLU A 140 -15.09 20.09 14.49
C GLU A 140 -16.18 20.30 13.42
N ALA A 141 -15.99 19.76 12.22
CA ALA A 141 -16.99 19.82 11.15
C ALA A 141 -18.27 19.05 11.51
N ILE A 142 -18.13 17.90 12.19
CA ILE A 142 -19.28 17.11 12.67
C ILE A 142 -19.99 17.84 13.83
N ARG A 143 -19.25 18.45 14.77
CA ARG A 143 -19.84 19.21 15.89
C ARG A 143 -20.53 20.51 15.47
N ARG A 144 -20.14 21.12 14.35
CA ARG A 144 -20.80 22.33 13.82
C ARG A 144 -22.12 22.06 13.12
N ASN A 145 -22.35 20.82 12.67
CA ASN A 145 -23.52 20.41 11.91
C ASN A 145 -24.51 19.56 12.73
N ALA A 146 -24.34 19.50 14.05
CA ALA A 146 -25.27 18.91 15.02
C ALA A 146 -25.78 19.99 15.97
#